data_AF-A0A3M2SYN6-F1
#
_entry.id   AF-A0A3M2SYN6-F1
#
_cell.length_a   1.000
_cell.length_b   1.000
_cell.length_c   1.000
_cell.angle_alpha   90.00
_cell.angle_beta   90.00
_cell.angle_gamma   90.00
#
_symmetry.space_group_name_H-M   'P 1'
#
loop_
_entity.id
_entity.type
_entity.pdbx_description
1 polymer ?
#
loop_
_entity_poly.entity_id
_entity_poly.type
_entity_poly.pdbx_seq_one_letter_code
_entity_poly.pdbx_strand_id
1 'polypeptide(L)'
;MTKGSARISVDAQPIQGMVTKANAASEPGIILSSSGGSCDSSETASRRFFVHTPNASPNVTFARSLGLDMAPPGSEVKDGPPFNATNVPGCYVVGDVGSPVKIVSLALSGGSLAAAGANMNLS
;
A
#
# COMPACT_ATOMS: atom_id res chain seq x y z
N MET A 1 -0.91 -16.20 9.19
CA MET A 1 -1.28 -17.17 8.12
C MET A 1 -2.39 -18.08 8.61
N THR A 2 -3.63 -17.83 8.18
CA THR A 2 -4.76 -18.72 8.48
C THR A 2 -4.72 -19.92 7.55
N LYS A 3 -4.30 -21.07 8.08
CA LYS A 3 -4.33 -22.35 7.39
C LYS A 3 -5.79 -22.85 7.37
N GLY A 4 -6.40 -22.86 6.18
CA GLY A 4 -7.61 -23.65 5.84
C GLY A 4 -8.81 -23.51 6.79
N SER A 5 -9.49 -22.35 6.79
CA SER A 5 -10.86 -22.27 7.30
C SER A 5 -11.84 -22.52 6.15
N ALA A 6 -12.88 -23.32 6.35
CA ALA A 6 -13.91 -23.60 5.33
C ALA A 6 -14.64 -22.34 4.81
N ARG A 7 -14.49 -21.19 5.50
CA ARG A 7 -15.12 -19.92 5.12
C ARG A 7 -14.20 -18.92 4.43
N ILE A 8 -12.88 -19.16 4.43
CA ILE A 8 -11.88 -18.23 3.89
C ILE A 8 -10.89 -19.04 3.04
N SER A 9 -10.95 -18.85 1.72
CA SER A 9 -9.99 -19.41 0.76
C SER A 9 -8.99 -18.33 0.36
N VAL A 10 -7.70 -18.67 0.42
CA VAL A 10 -6.62 -17.84 -0.15
C VAL A 10 -6.33 -18.38 -1.55
N ASP A 11 -6.45 -17.51 -2.55
CA ASP A 11 -6.11 -17.82 -3.94
C ASP A 11 -4.82 -17.08 -4.32
N ALA A 12 -3.91 -17.78 -5.01
CA ALA A 12 -2.63 -17.24 -5.45
C ALA A 12 -2.61 -16.87 -6.95
N GLN A 13 -3.68 -17.15 -7.69
CA GLN A 13 -3.76 -16.84 -9.11
C GLN A 13 -3.82 -15.33 -9.35
N PRO A 14 -3.13 -14.82 -10.39
CA PRO A 14 -3.25 -13.42 -10.80
C PRO A 14 -4.69 -13.08 -11.16
N ILE A 15 -5.13 -11.90 -10.74
CA ILE A 15 -6.41 -11.35 -11.17
C ILE A 15 -6.22 -10.71 -12.54
N GLN A 16 -6.93 -11.23 -13.54
CA GLN A 16 -6.87 -10.74 -14.90
C GLN A 16 -7.86 -9.60 -15.16
N GLY A 17 -9.00 -9.61 -14.46
CA GLY A 17 -10.04 -8.59 -14.61
C GLY A 17 -11.20 -8.77 -13.64
N MET A 18 -12.05 -7.74 -13.57
CA MET A 18 -13.28 -7.75 -12.78
C MET A 18 -14.50 -7.80 -13.71
N VAL A 19 -15.50 -8.59 -13.34
CA VAL A 19 -16.81 -8.63 -14.00
C VAL A 19 -17.76 -7.72 -13.22
N THR A 20 -17.98 -6.49 -13.72
CA THR A 20 -18.65 -5.41 -12.96
C THR A 20 -20.18 -5.37 -13.10
N LYS A 21 -20.80 -5.98 -14.13
CA LYS A 21 -22.26 -6.26 -14.17
C LYS A 21 -22.77 -7.03 -15.40
N ALA A 22 -23.54 -8.08 -15.11
CA ALA A 22 -24.83 -8.56 -15.65
C ALA A 22 -25.10 -8.61 -17.17
N ASN A 23 -24.96 -9.81 -17.75
CA ASN A 23 -26.06 -10.37 -18.53
C ASN A 23 -26.88 -11.29 -17.59
N ALA A 24 -28.15 -11.53 -17.89
CA ALA A 24 -29.20 -12.13 -17.03
C ALA A 24 -28.89 -13.48 -16.33
N ALA A 25 -27.67 -14.02 -16.48
CA ALA A 25 -27.21 -15.28 -15.92
C ALA A 25 -25.88 -15.19 -15.11
N SER A 26 -25.27 -14.01 -14.92
CA SER A 26 -23.92 -13.90 -14.33
C SER A 26 -23.84 -12.99 -13.10
N GLU A 27 -23.47 -13.58 -11.96
CA GLU A 27 -23.14 -12.87 -10.72
C GLU A 27 -21.84 -12.06 -10.86
N PRO A 28 -21.68 -10.92 -10.15
CA PRO A 28 -20.42 -10.20 -10.13
C PRO A 28 -19.28 -11.10 -9.61
N GLY A 29 -18.15 -11.10 -10.31
CA GLY A 29 -17.04 -12.00 -10.05
C GLY A 29 -15.70 -11.47 -10.55
N ILE A 30 -14.66 -12.26 -10.35
CA ILE A 30 -13.31 -11.99 -10.87
C ILE A 30 -12.92 -13.07 -11.87
N ILE A 31 -12.13 -12.69 -12.87
CA ILE A 31 -11.50 -13.61 -13.80
C ILE A 31 -10.10 -13.92 -13.29
N LEU A 32 -9.84 -15.20 -13.05
CA LEU A 32 -8.54 -15.72 -12.66
C LEU A 32 -7.86 -16.34 -13.88
N SER A 33 -6.57 -16.06 -14.06
CA SER A 33 -5.77 -16.70 -15.11
C SER A 33 -5.43 -18.13 -14.72
N SER A 34 -5.78 -19.12 -15.56
CA SER A 34 -5.37 -20.52 -15.37
C SER A 34 -3.84 -20.64 -15.32
N SER A 35 -3.33 -21.44 -14.38
CA SER A 35 -1.91 -21.57 -14.05
C SER A 35 -1.13 -22.44 -15.07
N GLY A 36 -1.33 -22.21 -16.36
CA GLY A 36 -0.60 -22.85 -17.46
C GLY A 36 -0.56 -21.88 -18.64
N GLY A 37 0.62 -21.62 -19.19
CA GLY A 37 0.90 -20.59 -20.19
C GLY A 37 0.25 -20.75 -21.58
N SER A 38 -0.98 -21.23 -21.66
CA SER A 38 -1.82 -21.22 -22.85
C SER A 38 -3.09 -20.40 -22.57
N CYS A 39 -3.32 -19.38 -23.39
CA CYS A 39 -4.22 -18.25 -23.15
C CYS A 39 -5.74 -18.52 -23.31
N ASP A 40 -6.24 -19.75 -23.07
CA ASP A 40 -7.61 -20.09 -23.52
C ASP A 40 -8.59 -20.56 -22.42
N SER A 41 -8.17 -20.72 -21.16
CA SER A 41 -9.10 -21.03 -20.06
C SER A 41 -9.09 -19.95 -18.96
N SER A 42 -9.95 -18.95 -19.13
CA SER A 42 -10.27 -17.97 -18.09
C SER A 42 -11.35 -18.57 -17.18
N GLU A 43 -11.04 -18.80 -15.90
CA GLU A 43 -12.01 -19.26 -14.91
C GLU A 43 -12.64 -18.05 -14.20
N THR A 44 -13.98 -18.04 -14.13
CA THR A 44 -14.72 -16.99 -13.42
C THR A 44 -15.14 -17.49 -12.05
N ALA A 45 -14.67 -16.81 -11.00
CA ALA A 45 -15.04 -17.10 -9.62
C ALA A 45 -15.99 -16.03 -9.06
N SER A 46 -17.19 -16.43 -8.65
CA SER A 46 -18.13 -15.55 -7.93
C SER A 46 -17.77 -15.50 -6.43
N ARG A 47 -17.56 -14.29 -5.90
CA ARG A 47 -17.22 -14.03 -4.48
C ARG A 47 -17.91 -12.75 -4.01
N ARG A 48 -18.37 -12.73 -2.74
CA ARG A 48 -19.08 -11.58 -2.15
C ARG A 48 -18.20 -10.36 -1.90
N PHE A 49 -16.95 -10.58 -1.53
CA PHE A 49 -15.95 -9.56 -1.35
C PHE A 49 -14.57 -10.15 -1.63
N PHE A 50 -13.64 -9.26 -1.95
CA PHE A 50 -12.27 -9.58 -2.21
C PHE A 50 -11.37 -8.61 -1.46
N VAL A 51 -10.24 -9.10 -0.98
CA VAL A 51 -9.24 -8.29 -0.28
C VAL A 51 -7.92 -8.47 -1.00
N HIS A 52 -7.41 -7.36 -1.54
CA HIS A 52 -6.08 -7.27 -2.11
C HIS A 52 -5.39 -6.04 -1.57
N THR A 53 -4.12 -6.22 -1.25
CA THR A 53 -3.20 -5.14 -0.91
C THR A 53 -2.32 -4.90 -2.14
N PRO A 54 -2.58 -3.84 -2.93
CA PRO A 54 -1.72 -3.49 -4.05
C PRO A 54 -0.32 -3.15 -3.56
N ASN A 55 0.67 -3.38 -4.42
CA ASN A 55 2.01 -2.85 -4.20
C ASN A 55 1.97 -1.32 -4.37
N ALA A 56 1.85 -0.59 -3.27
CA ALA A 56 1.87 0.86 -3.26
C ALA A 56 3.31 1.37 -3.38
N SER A 57 3.51 2.38 -4.24
CA SER A 57 4.76 3.16 -4.30
C SER A 57 4.45 4.57 -3.84
N PRO A 58 5.10 5.09 -2.78
CA PRO A 58 4.81 6.43 -2.30
C PRO A 58 5.32 7.48 -3.31
N ASN A 59 4.61 8.60 -3.37
CA ASN A 59 5.01 9.70 -4.24
C ASN A 59 6.14 10.51 -3.60
N VAL A 60 7.38 10.11 -3.88
CA VAL A 60 8.61 10.68 -3.28
C VAL A 60 9.50 11.38 -4.32
N THR A 61 8.90 11.93 -5.38
CA THR A 61 9.62 12.62 -6.47
C THR A 61 10.47 13.80 -6.00
N PHE A 62 10.07 14.44 -4.89
CA PHE A 62 10.80 15.53 -4.23
C PHE A 62 12.03 15.07 -3.45
N ALA A 63 12.14 13.78 -3.10
CA ALA A 63 13.21 13.28 -2.23
C ALA A 63 14.59 13.50 -2.83
N ARG A 64 14.73 13.24 -4.15
CA ARG A 64 16.00 13.46 -4.86
C ARG A 64 16.39 14.93 -4.93
N SER A 65 15.44 15.82 -5.25
CA SER A 65 15.71 17.26 -5.38
C SER A 65 16.08 17.90 -4.04
N LEU A 66 15.53 17.38 -2.95
CA LEU A 66 15.84 17.86 -1.60
C LEU A 66 17.05 17.14 -0.98
N GLY A 67 17.59 16.09 -1.61
CA GLY A 67 18.69 15.31 -1.05
C GLY A 67 18.29 14.45 0.16
N LEU A 68 17.04 13.99 0.20
CA LEU A 68 16.52 13.15 1.29
C LEU A 68 17.02 11.71 1.18
N ASP A 69 17.42 11.15 2.33
CA ASP A 69 17.76 9.74 2.45
C ASP A 69 16.50 8.88 2.29
N MET A 70 16.64 7.75 1.59
CA MET A 70 15.58 6.75 1.46
C MET A 70 15.78 5.60 2.45
N ALA A 71 14.72 5.14 3.09
CA ALA A 71 14.75 3.96 3.97
C ALA A 71 14.91 2.69 3.13
N PRO A 72 15.76 1.71 3.50
CA PRO A 72 15.82 0.42 2.80
C PRO A 72 14.47 -0.29 2.84
N PRO A 73 13.91 -0.80 1.72
CA PRO A 73 14.52 -1.08 0.40
C PRO A 73 14.52 0.07 -0.64
N GLY A 74 14.22 1.31 -0.25
CA GLY A 74 14.31 2.51 -1.09
C GLY A 74 12.95 3.07 -1.53
N SER A 75 11.84 2.53 -1.01
CA SER A 75 10.51 3.01 -1.35
C SER A 75 10.13 4.27 -0.58
N GLU A 76 10.55 4.43 0.67
CA GLU A 76 10.08 5.47 1.57
C GLU A 76 11.21 6.44 1.94
N VAL A 77 10.85 7.68 2.28
CA VAL A 77 11.81 8.64 2.84
C VAL A 77 12.15 8.21 4.26
N LYS A 78 13.44 8.19 4.58
CA LYS A 78 13.95 7.81 5.88
C LYS A 78 13.57 8.88 6.91
N ASP A 79 12.91 8.44 7.98
CA ASP A 79 12.58 9.27 9.13
C ASP A 79 13.66 9.19 10.22
N GLY A 80 13.64 10.20 11.08
CA GLY A 80 14.49 10.35 12.25
C GLY A 80 13.62 10.50 13.49
N PRO A 81 13.38 9.40 14.24
CA PRO A 81 12.69 9.46 15.51
C PRO A 81 13.42 10.38 16.50
N PRO A 82 12.70 11.07 17.42
CA PRO A 82 11.27 10.92 17.69
C PRO A 82 10.35 11.85 16.88
N PHE A 83 10.90 12.83 16.15
CA PHE A 83 10.12 13.89 15.51
C PHE A 83 9.91 13.70 14.00
N ASN A 84 10.29 12.55 13.45
CA ASN A 84 10.24 12.25 12.02
C ASN A 84 11.03 13.27 11.17
N ALA A 85 12.16 13.75 11.69
CA ALA A 85 13.07 14.63 10.96
C ALA A 85 13.83 13.83 9.90
N THR A 86 14.09 14.43 8.75
CA THR A 86 14.93 13.79 7.71
C THR A 86 16.41 14.11 7.94
N ASN A 87 17.28 13.61 7.06
CA ASN A 87 18.70 14.01 7.02
C ASN A 87 18.90 15.49 6.66
N VAL A 88 17.89 16.16 6.10
CA VAL A 88 17.95 17.58 5.74
C VAL A 88 17.30 18.41 6.86
N PRO A 89 18.05 19.31 7.51
CA PRO A 89 17.52 20.15 8.58
C PRO A 89 16.30 20.96 8.13
N GLY A 90 15.25 20.96 8.95
CA GLY A 90 13.98 21.63 8.64
C GLY A 90 13.04 20.83 7.73
N CYS A 91 13.46 19.69 7.20
CA CYS A 91 12.60 18.77 6.45
C CYS A 91 12.12 17.61 7.34
N TYR A 92 10.81 17.36 7.30
CA TYR A 92 10.15 16.30 8.06
C TYR A 92 9.34 15.41 7.12
N VAL A 93 9.19 14.14 7.48
CA VAL A 93 8.42 13.15 6.71
C VAL A 93 7.30 12.58 7.58
N VAL A 94 6.07 12.54 7.05
CA VAL A 94 4.91 12.02 7.81
C VAL A 94 3.96 11.24 6.91
N GLY A 95 3.26 10.28 7.50
CA GLY A 95 2.30 9.43 6.78
C GLY A 95 2.96 8.41 5.84
N ASP A 96 2.24 8.06 4.79
CA ASP A 96 2.57 6.94 3.90
C ASP A 96 3.91 7.10 3.16
N VAL A 97 4.45 8.32 3.05
CA VAL A 97 5.72 8.60 2.38
C VAL A 97 6.96 8.22 3.22
N GLY A 98 6.81 8.06 4.53
CA GLY A 98 7.89 7.72 5.46
C GLY A 98 7.58 6.59 6.42
N SER A 99 6.50 5.84 6.19
CA SER A 99 6.11 4.73 7.06
C SER A 99 5.72 3.51 6.25
N PRO A 100 6.19 2.29 6.61
CA PRO A 100 5.78 1.06 5.94
C PRO A 100 4.33 0.67 6.29
N VAL A 101 3.73 1.29 7.31
CA VAL A 101 2.38 0.99 7.78
C VAL A 101 1.43 2.10 7.34
N LYS A 102 0.63 1.82 6.30
CA LYS A 102 -0.29 2.78 5.66
C LYS A 102 -1.61 2.89 6.43
N ILE A 103 -1.59 3.61 7.57
CA ILE A 103 -2.75 3.77 8.46
C ILE A 103 -2.91 5.22 8.90
N VAL A 104 -4.14 5.74 8.79
CA VAL A 104 -4.50 7.14 9.10
C VAL A 104 -4.09 7.54 10.52
N SER A 105 -4.33 6.70 11.52
CA SER A 105 -3.98 7.03 12.91
C SER A 105 -2.48 7.22 13.12
N LEU A 106 -1.63 6.44 12.44
CA LEU A 106 -0.18 6.61 12.49
C LEU A 106 0.26 7.87 11.75
N ALA A 107 -0.37 8.19 10.62
CA ALA A 107 -0.10 9.44 9.90
C ALA A 107 -0.40 10.67 10.76
N LEU A 108 -1.54 10.68 11.47
CA LEU A 108 -1.92 11.78 12.37
C LEU A 108 -0.97 11.92 13.57
N SER A 109 -0.59 10.79 14.17
CA SER A 109 0.39 10.76 15.26
C SER A 109 1.75 11.30 14.79
N GLY A 110 2.25 10.83 13.64
CA GLY A 110 3.50 11.31 13.05
C GLY A 110 3.47 12.80 12.69
N GLY A 111 2.35 13.30 12.16
CA GLY A 111 2.10 14.72 11.91
C GLY A 111 2.24 15.58 13.17
N SER A 112 1.70 15.09 14.29
CA SER A 112 1.76 15.80 15.58
C SER A 112 3.19 15.88 16.12
N LEU A 113 3.96 14.78 15.99
CA LEU A 113 5.37 14.74 16.37
C LEU A 113 6.25 15.63 15.49
N ALA A 114 6.01 15.63 14.18
CA ALA A 114 6.72 16.51 13.24
C ALA A 114 6.43 17.99 13.50
N ALA A 115 5.18 18.35 13.83
CA ALA A 115 4.83 19.71 14.23
C ALA A 115 5.57 20.14 15.50
N ALA A 116 5.70 19.26 16.50
CA ALA A 116 6.48 19.53 17.70
C ALA A 116 7.96 19.76 17.37
N GLY A 117 8.55 18.91 16.51
CA GLY A 117 9.93 19.07 16.04
C GLY A 117 10.15 20.37 15.27
N ALA A 118 9.21 20.73 14.38
CA ALA A 118 9.28 21.97 13.61
C ALA A 118 9.21 23.20 14.53
N ASN A 119 8.30 23.18 15.52
CA ASN A 119 8.18 24.25 16.51
C ASN A 119 9.45 24.41 17.35
N MET A 120 10.08 23.31 17.78
CA MET A 120 11.36 23.34 18.51
C MET A 120 12.51 23.94 17.70
N ASN A 121 12.49 23.82 16.37
CA ASN A 121 13.51 24.42 15.51
C ASN A 121 13.25 25.91 15.20
N LEU A 122 12.05 26.42 15.53
CA LEU A 122 11.63 27.80 15.32
C LEU A 122 11.70 28.66 16.61
N SER A 123 11.76 28.02 17.78
CA SER A 123 11.84 28.66 19.11
C SER A 123 13.28 28.89 19.56
#